data_AF-A0A452XWB5-F1
#
_entry.id   AF-A0A452XWB5-F1
#
_cell.length_a   1.000
_cell.length_b   1.000
_cell.length_c   1.000
_cell.angle_alpha   90.00
_cell.angle_beta   90.00
_cell.angle_gamma   90.00
#
_symmetry.space_group_name_H-M   'P 1'
#
loop_
_entity.id
_entity.type
_entity.pdbx_description
1 polymer ?
#
loop_
_entity_poly.entity_id
_entity_poly.type
_entity_poly.pdbx_seq_one_letter_code
_entity_poly.pdbx_strand_id
1 'polypeptide(L)'
;MENNMPEKGEDTSDEDAKSREDPEVTKVVTNKASDDDSNDLFSEAAANGGVGSPDPDPDFDAVKTFRTFKMAIDSSVIDHKLVQDRLLWTYYKLCGDRKAFLHRRLPKHINLTLAAGVIVETASIAEGIRSYPSSCSSCEDLAAWKKTLESFELLGMDVGFIRERLDELLFLLDARSSDDHPPEGYEEVKLERARAAEKVRALESKMASLKDALKDMEMEMEEIAEKRRGHALLQLAAAPW
;
A
#
# COMPACT_ATOMS: atom_id res chain seq x y z
N MET A 1 -7.28 -48.51 -10.66
CA MET A 1 -6.51 -47.25 -10.65
C MET A 1 -6.58 -46.73 -9.22
N GLU A 2 -5.89 -47.29 -8.22
CA GLU A 2 -4.44 -47.61 -8.13
C GLU A 2 -3.62 -46.44 -8.68
N ASN A 3 -2.80 -45.71 -7.93
CA ASN A 3 -1.99 -46.10 -6.78
C ASN A 3 -1.73 -44.98 -5.77
N ASN A 4 -1.44 -45.47 -4.57
CA ASN A 4 -0.87 -44.81 -3.41
C ASN A 4 0.66 -44.64 -3.57
N MET A 5 1.17 -43.75 -2.71
CA MET A 5 2.51 -43.68 -2.11
C MET A 5 3.60 -42.73 -2.67
N PRO A 6 4.36 -42.11 -1.74
CA PRO A 6 5.36 -41.07 -1.97
C PRO A 6 6.79 -41.63 -1.98
N GLU A 7 7.78 -40.82 -2.35
CA GLU A 7 9.19 -41.13 -2.08
C GLU A 7 9.92 -39.95 -1.44
N LYS A 8 10.78 -40.33 -0.50
CA LYS A 8 11.49 -39.57 0.53
C LYS A 8 12.94 -40.03 0.46
N GLY A 9 13.89 -39.15 0.78
CA GLY A 9 15.28 -39.49 1.13
C GLY A 9 16.27 -38.95 0.11
N GLU A 10 17.11 -37.96 0.44
CA GLU A 10 18.23 -37.94 1.42
C GLU A 10 19.53 -38.51 0.86
N ASP A 11 20.60 -37.82 1.28
CA ASP A 11 22.00 -38.23 1.35
C ASP A 11 22.81 -38.26 0.05
N THR A 12 24.08 -37.87 -0.04
CA THR A 12 25.10 -37.18 0.79
C THR A 12 26.40 -37.29 -0.05
N SER A 13 27.49 -36.63 0.40
CA SER A 13 28.90 -37.05 0.20
C SER A 13 29.49 -36.89 -1.21
N ASP A 14 30.76 -36.58 -1.43
CA ASP A 14 31.83 -36.06 -0.59
C ASP A 14 32.96 -35.57 -1.52
N GLU A 15 33.91 -34.87 -0.89
CA GLU A 15 35.25 -34.44 -1.27
C GLU A 15 35.94 -35.06 -2.51
N ASP A 16 36.78 -34.25 -3.19
CA ASP A 16 38.21 -34.58 -3.20
C ASP A 16 39.14 -33.41 -3.58
N ALA A 17 40.35 -33.51 -3.07
CA ALA A 17 41.36 -32.48 -2.88
C ALA A 17 42.45 -32.43 -3.99
N LYS A 18 43.45 -31.55 -3.74
CA LYS A 18 44.84 -31.54 -4.24
C LYS A 18 45.06 -30.77 -5.56
N SER A 19 45.93 -29.76 -5.60
CA SER A 19 47.38 -29.92 -5.36
C SER A 19 48.09 -28.63 -4.95
N ARG A 20 49.06 -28.82 -4.05
CA ARG A 20 50.14 -27.91 -3.67
C ARG A 20 51.22 -27.89 -4.76
N GLU A 21 52.01 -26.81 -4.84
CA GLU A 21 53.47 -26.80 -4.62
C GLU A 21 54.09 -25.43 -4.99
N ASP A 22 54.55 -24.71 -3.95
CA ASP A 22 55.71 -23.78 -3.92
C ASP A 22 57.02 -24.61 -4.15
N PRO A 23 58.23 -24.06 -4.46
CA PRO A 23 58.97 -23.09 -3.63
C PRO A 23 59.96 -22.17 -4.46
N GLU A 24 60.87 -21.32 -3.96
CA GLU A 24 61.68 -21.29 -2.74
C GLU A 24 62.46 -19.95 -2.62
N VAL A 25 62.55 -19.40 -1.38
CA VAL A 25 63.75 -18.84 -0.66
C VAL A 25 64.47 -17.58 -1.21
N THR A 26 64.83 -16.55 -0.41
CA THR A 26 65.74 -16.53 0.77
C THR A 26 65.45 -15.27 1.64
N LYS A 27 65.06 -15.34 2.94
CA LYS A 27 65.85 -15.35 4.22
C LYS A 27 67.07 -14.39 4.24
N VAL A 28 67.40 -13.56 5.25
CA VAL A 28 67.55 -13.76 6.72
C VAL A 28 67.71 -12.35 7.39
N VAL A 29 66.87 -11.95 8.36
CA VAL A 29 67.06 -11.81 9.85
C VAL A 29 68.15 -10.82 10.35
N THR A 30 67.78 -9.90 11.26
CA THR A 30 68.22 -9.88 12.68
C THR A 30 67.51 -8.82 13.53
N ASN A 31 67.08 -9.25 14.72
CA ASN A 31 66.37 -8.49 15.75
C ASN A 31 67.35 -7.75 16.67
N LYS A 32 66.94 -6.61 17.25
CA LYS A 32 67.27 -6.28 18.66
C LYS A 32 66.33 -5.22 19.23
N ALA A 33 65.84 -5.48 20.45
CA ALA A 33 65.11 -4.55 21.31
C ALA A 33 66.09 -3.64 22.08
N SER A 34 65.65 -2.42 22.41
CA SER A 34 66.04 -1.69 23.63
C SER A 34 65.04 -0.59 23.94
N ASP A 35 64.60 -0.54 25.20
CA ASP A 35 63.83 0.54 25.83
C ASP A 35 64.71 1.77 26.15
N ASP A 36 64.17 2.99 26.00
CA ASP A 36 64.42 4.23 26.80
C ASP A 36 63.53 5.36 26.19
N ASP A 37 62.43 5.77 26.80
CA ASP A 37 62.20 6.75 27.90
C ASP A 37 62.24 8.25 27.50
N SER A 38 61.23 8.96 28.02
CA SER A 38 61.09 10.41 28.25
C SER A 38 60.45 11.36 27.21
N ASN A 39 59.30 11.89 27.66
CA ASN A 39 58.83 13.29 27.67
C ASN A 39 58.33 13.98 26.40
N ASP A 40 56.99 14.04 26.32
CA ASP A 40 56.17 15.26 26.40
C ASP A 40 56.82 16.59 25.94
N LEU A 41 56.32 17.17 24.85
CA LEU A 41 56.18 18.62 24.68
C LEU A 41 55.25 18.95 23.50
N PHE A 42 54.13 19.57 23.87
CA PHE A 42 53.24 20.39 23.06
C PHE A 42 53.96 21.18 21.94
N SER A 43 53.43 21.12 20.71
CA SER A 43 53.57 22.19 19.72
C SER A 43 52.40 22.15 18.74
N GLU A 44 51.40 22.95 19.08
CA GLU A 44 50.35 23.45 18.21
C GLU A 44 51.00 24.25 17.07
N ALA A 45 50.79 23.82 15.82
CA ALA A 45 51.03 24.63 14.65
C ALA A 45 49.81 24.52 13.72
N ALA A 46 49.04 25.60 13.70
CA ALA A 46 47.91 25.80 12.82
C ALA A 46 48.32 25.67 11.34
N ALA A 47 48.06 24.52 10.76
CA ALA A 47 47.89 24.40 9.32
C ALA A 47 46.39 24.45 9.05
N ASN A 48 45.95 25.62 8.59
CA ASN A 48 44.61 25.90 8.09
C ASN A 48 44.38 25.07 6.80
N GLY A 49 44.19 23.76 6.97
CA GLY A 49 43.74 22.85 5.93
C GLY A 49 42.24 22.97 5.85
N GLY A 50 41.76 23.73 4.85
CA GLY A 50 40.35 24.05 4.65
C GLY A 50 39.45 22.84 4.90
N VAL A 51 38.60 22.98 5.91
CA VAL A 51 37.37 22.19 6.01
C VAL A 51 36.66 22.39 4.69
N GLY A 52 36.71 21.36 3.83
CA GLY A 52 35.82 21.26 2.70
C GLY A 52 34.40 21.43 3.25
N SER A 53 33.76 22.53 2.87
CA SER A 53 32.34 22.73 3.09
C SER A 53 31.62 21.46 2.65
N PRO A 54 30.65 20.94 3.44
CA PRO A 54 29.82 19.84 2.97
C PRO A 54 29.20 20.28 1.65
N ASP A 55 29.19 19.40 0.65
CA ASP A 55 28.38 19.62 -0.55
C ASP A 55 26.97 20.04 -0.12
N PRO A 56 26.37 21.07 -0.75
CA PRO A 56 25.01 21.46 -0.45
C PRO A 56 24.10 20.24 -0.68
N ASP A 57 23.30 19.90 0.32
CA ASP A 57 22.28 18.86 0.18
C ASP A 57 21.50 19.10 -1.11
N PRO A 58 21.22 18.06 -1.92
CA PRO A 58 20.51 18.25 -3.17
C PRO A 58 19.16 18.90 -2.87
N ASP A 59 18.95 20.09 -3.44
CA ASP A 59 17.68 20.78 -3.36
C ASP A 59 16.60 19.90 -3.99
N PHE A 60 15.54 19.60 -3.22
CA PHE A 60 14.44 18.77 -3.72
C PHE A 60 13.76 19.41 -4.93
N ASP A 61 13.76 20.74 -5.04
CA ASP A 61 13.20 21.48 -6.18
C ASP A 61 13.95 21.21 -7.50
N ALA A 62 15.20 20.73 -7.43
CA ALA A 62 15.97 20.28 -8.60
C ALA A 62 15.51 18.90 -9.11
N VAL A 63 14.82 18.11 -8.28
CA VAL A 63 14.41 16.73 -8.56
C VAL A 63 12.94 16.68 -8.98
N LYS A 64 12.67 17.10 -10.22
CA LYS A 64 11.31 17.22 -10.76
C LYS A 64 10.72 15.94 -11.35
N THR A 65 11.56 14.92 -11.57
CA THR A 65 11.13 13.66 -12.21
C THR A 65 11.55 12.46 -11.39
N PHE A 66 10.77 11.39 -11.48
CA PHE A 66 11.11 10.12 -10.84
C PHE A 66 12.46 9.54 -11.32
N ARG A 67 12.83 9.77 -12.58
CA ARG A 67 14.15 9.36 -13.09
C ARG A 67 15.28 10.11 -12.37
N THR A 68 15.16 11.43 -12.25
CA THR A 68 16.13 12.26 -11.51
C THR A 68 16.18 11.86 -10.04
N PHE A 69 15.03 11.52 -9.45
CA PHE A 69 14.93 11.07 -8.07
C PHE A 69 15.64 9.74 -7.83
N LYS A 70 15.42 8.77 -8.72
CA LYS A 70 16.10 7.47 -8.68
C LYS A 70 17.62 7.66 -8.76
N MET A 71 18.09 8.50 -9.67
CA MET A 71 19.52 8.85 -9.77
C MET A 71 20.06 9.56 -8.53
N ALA A 72 19.30 10.46 -7.91
CA ALA A 72 19.71 11.17 -6.69
C ALA A 72 19.88 10.20 -5.52
N ILE A 73 18.96 9.27 -5.36
CA ILE A 73 19.01 8.20 -4.37
C ILE A 73 20.22 7.27 -4.59
N ASP A 74 20.49 6.93 -5.85
CA ASP A 74 21.64 6.11 -6.27
C ASP A 74 22.99 6.74 -5.95
N SER A 75 23.05 8.06 -6.10
CA SER A 75 24.27 8.82 -5.89
C SER A 75 24.54 9.17 -4.42
N SER A 76 23.53 9.08 -3.55
CA SER A 76 23.58 9.73 -2.24
C SER A 76 23.49 8.73 -1.07
N VAL A 77 22.66 7.68 -1.15
CA VAL A 77 22.38 6.86 0.06
C VAL A 77 21.95 5.39 -0.20
N ILE A 78 21.56 4.98 -1.41
CA ILE A 78 20.93 3.64 -1.61
C ILE A 78 21.38 3.00 -2.93
N ASP A 79 21.63 1.69 -2.89
CA ASP A 79 21.66 0.89 -4.12
C ASP A 79 20.22 0.61 -4.59
N HIS A 80 19.71 1.34 -5.60
CA HIS A 80 18.37 1.11 -6.17
C HIS A 80 18.14 -0.33 -6.63
N LYS A 81 19.18 -1.12 -6.89
CA LYS A 81 19.02 -2.53 -7.26
C LYS A 81 18.35 -3.35 -6.16
N LEU A 82 18.40 -2.85 -4.92
CA LEU A 82 17.77 -3.48 -3.76
C LEU A 82 16.29 -3.07 -3.58
N VAL A 83 15.79 -2.09 -4.35
CA VAL A 83 14.46 -1.51 -4.14
C VAL A 83 13.56 -1.73 -5.37
N GLN A 84 12.35 -2.24 -5.13
CA GLN A 84 11.34 -2.37 -6.19
C GLN A 84 10.86 -1.00 -6.67
N ASP A 85 10.78 -0.80 -7.99
CA ASP A 85 10.36 0.47 -8.61
C ASP A 85 9.00 0.98 -8.11
N ARG A 86 8.07 0.07 -7.80
CA ARG A 86 6.76 0.40 -7.22
C ARG A 86 6.89 1.12 -5.88
N LEU A 87 7.71 0.59 -4.97
CA LEU A 87 7.92 1.17 -3.64
C LEU A 87 8.72 2.47 -3.74
N LEU A 88 9.71 2.52 -4.64
CA LEU A 88 10.45 3.76 -4.89
C LEU A 88 9.56 4.88 -5.44
N TRP A 89 8.61 4.54 -6.31
CA TRP A 89 7.62 5.47 -6.84
C TRP A 89 6.68 6.00 -5.75
N THR A 90 6.23 5.11 -4.86
CA THR A 90 5.44 5.51 -3.69
C THR A 90 6.25 6.45 -2.78
N TYR A 91 7.52 6.14 -2.54
CA TYR A 91 8.40 6.99 -1.75
C TYR A 91 8.66 8.35 -2.39
N TYR A 92 8.88 8.38 -3.71
CA TYR A 92 9.00 9.62 -4.49
C TYR A 92 7.78 10.51 -4.31
N LYS A 93 6.56 9.95 -4.40
CA LYS A 93 5.32 10.69 -4.17
C LYS A 93 5.26 11.26 -2.75
N LEU A 94 5.62 10.49 -1.73
CA LEU A 94 5.65 10.98 -0.35
C LEU A 94 6.62 12.15 -0.17
N CYS A 95 7.81 12.07 -0.77
CA CYS A 95 8.75 13.19 -0.78
C CYS A 95 8.17 14.41 -1.51
N GLY A 96 7.46 14.19 -2.62
CA GLY A 96 6.78 15.22 -3.40
C GLY A 96 5.67 15.94 -2.61
N ASP A 97 4.84 15.18 -1.89
CA ASP A 97 3.76 15.71 -1.04
C ASP A 97 4.32 16.60 0.08
N ARG A 98 5.51 16.26 0.60
CA ARG A 98 6.23 17.07 1.60
C ARG A 98 7.18 18.12 1.02
N LYS A 99 7.39 18.13 -0.31
CA LYS A 99 8.40 18.95 -1.00
C LYS A 99 9.80 18.83 -0.38
N ALA A 100 10.16 17.63 0.08
CA ALA A 100 11.43 17.38 0.75
C ALA A 100 11.80 15.90 0.70
N PHE A 101 13.09 15.61 0.71
CA PHE A 101 13.58 14.25 0.96
C PHE A 101 13.30 13.86 2.42
N LEU A 102 12.49 12.81 2.61
CA LEU A 102 12.15 12.36 3.97
C LEU A 102 13.35 11.79 4.73
N HIS A 103 14.41 11.41 4.02
CA HIS A 103 15.63 10.84 4.57
C HIS A 103 16.77 11.86 4.79
N ARG A 104 16.51 13.17 4.61
CA ARG A 104 17.56 14.20 4.67
C ARG A 104 18.30 14.31 6.00
N ARG A 105 17.70 13.84 7.12
CA ARG A 105 18.34 13.88 8.45
C ARG A 105 18.83 12.51 8.92
N LEU A 106 18.87 11.50 8.04
CA LEU A 106 19.54 10.24 8.36
C LEU A 106 21.04 10.49 8.64
N PRO A 107 21.68 9.71 9.53
CA PRO A 107 23.10 9.84 9.80
C PRO A 107 23.93 9.66 8.52
N LYS A 108 24.88 10.57 8.27
CA LYS A 108 25.74 10.55 7.06
C LYS A 108 26.52 9.24 6.86
N HIS A 109 26.75 8.48 7.93
CA HIS A 109 27.49 7.22 7.93
C HIS A 109 26.58 6.00 8.18
N ILE A 110 25.26 6.15 8.00
CA ILE A 110 24.34 5.01 8.07
C ILE A 110 24.70 3.98 6.99
N ASN A 111 24.55 2.70 7.33
CA ASN A 111 24.72 1.63 6.35
C ASN A 111 23.70 1.79 5.21
N LEU A 112 24.16 1.73 3.95
CA LEU A 112 23.33 1.96 2.76
C LEU A 112 22.18 0.94 2.64
N THR A 113 22.41 -0.32 3.03
CA THR A 113 21.37 -1.36 3.06
C THR A 113 20.31 -1.05 4.11
N LEU A 114 20.71 -0.54 5.28
CA LEU A 114 19.76 -0.10 6.31
C LEU A 114 18.94 1.10 5.83
N ALA A 115 19.56 2.11 5.24
CA ALA A 115 18.85 3.26 4.70
C ALA A 115 17.85 2.87 3.60
N ALA A 116 18.25 1.95 2.70
CA ALA A 116 17.37 1.36 1.70
C ALA A 116 16.17 0.66 2.35
N GLY A 117 16.43 -0.18 3.36
CA GLY A 117 15.39 -0.89 4.10
C GLY A 117 14.39 0.05 4.77
N VAL A 118 14.86 1.12 5.43
CA VAL A 118 14.01 2.14 6.06
C VAL A 118 13.11 2.84 5.03
N ILE A 119 13.65 3.15 3.85
CA ILE A 119 12.92 3.81 2.77
C ILE A 119 11.86 2.88 2.16
N VAL A 120 12.22 1.63 1.91
CA VAL A 120 11.31 0.58 1.43
C VAL A 120 10.17 0.37 2.42
N GLU A 121 10.50 0.21 3.70
CA GLU A 121 9.51 -0.04 4.75
C GLU A 121 8.59 1.18 4.95
N THR A 122 9.13 2.40 4.90
CA THR A 122 8.32 3.63 4.94
C THR A 122 7.32 3.68 3.78
N ALA A 123 7.75 3.31 2.57
CA ALA A 123 6.88 3.26 1.40
C ALA A 123 5.82 2.15 1.52
N SER A 124 6.21 0.98 2.01
CA SER A 124 5.34 -0.17 2.25
C SER A 124 4.23 0.16 3.24
N ILE A 125 4.58 0.76 4.39
CA ILE A 125 3.62 1.21 5.41
C ILE A 125 2.66 2.25 4.81
N ALA A 126 3.18 3.22 4.05
CA ALA A 126 2.33 4.24 3.44
C ALA A 126 1.36 3.67 2.39
N GLU A 127 1.74 2.62 1.67
CA GLU A 127 0.83 1.87 0.81
C GLU A 127 -0.20 1.09 1.63
N GLY A 128 0.23 0.39 2.67
CA GLY A 128 -0.66 -0.35 3.59
C GLY A 128 -1.75 0.56 4.17
N ILE A 129 -1.38 1.75 4.65
CA ILE A 129 -2.31 2.77 5.15
C ILE A 129 -3.27 3.25 4.05
N ARG A 130 -2.79 3.49 2.82
CA ARG A 130 -3.65 3.92 1.69
C ARG A 130 -4.60 2.82 1.23
N SER A 131 -4.24 1.55 1.40
CA SER A 131 -5.07 0.39 1.08
C SER A 131 -6.02 0.00 2.20
N TYR A 132 -5.93 0.62 3.38
CA TYR A 132 -6.88 0.43 4.47
C TYR A 132 -8.26 1.06 4.13
N PRO A 133 -9.40 0.42 4.44
CA PRO A 133 -9.58 -0.83 5.19
C PRO A 133 -9.59 -2.11 4.33
N SER A 134 -9.39 -1.98 3.02
CA SER A 134 -9.45 -3.11 2.07
C SER A 134 -8.30 -4.11 2.28
N SER A 135 -7.18 -3.65 2.82
CA SER A 135 -6.10 -4.50 3.33
C SER A 135 -6.57 -5.15 4.63
N CYS A 136 -6.44 -6.48 4.77
CA CYS A 136 -6.77 -7.25 5.98
C CYS A 136 -5.81 -6.95 7.16
N SER A 137 -5.39 -5.70 7.30
CA SER A 137 -4.49 -5.23 8.34
C SER A 137 -5.28 -5.04 9.63
N SER A 138 -4.84 -5.73 10.68
CA SER A 138 -5.41 -5.71 12.03
C SER A 138 -5.04 -4.43 12.79
N CYS A 139 -5.71 -4.19 13.93
CA CYS A 139 -5.31 -3.12 14.86
C CYS A 139 -3.86 -3.30 15.35
N GLU A 140 -3.43 -4.56 15.53
CA GLU A 140 -2.06 -4.90 15.91
C GLU A 140 -1.05 -4.49 14.83
N ASP A 141 -1.41 -4.60 13.55
CA ASP A 141 -0.56 -4.15 12.43
C ASP A 141 -0.39 -2.63 12.42
N LEU A 142 -1.47 -1.87 12.68
CA LEU A 142 -1.42 -0.42 12.79
C LEU A 142 -0.52 0.03 13.95
N ALA A 143 -0.63 -0.64 15.10
CA ALA A 143 0.23 -0.37 16.26
C ALA A 143 1.70 -0.74 15.99
N ALA A 144 1.96 -1.83 15.27
CA ALA A 144 3.30 -2.22 14.85
C ALA A 144 3.90 -1.19 13.88
N TRP A 145 3.15 -0.76 12.86
CA TRP A 145 3.58 0.28 11.93
C TRP A 145 3.89 1.60 12.64
N LYS A 146 3.09 1.98 13.64
CA LYS A 146 3.35 3.18 14.46
C LYS A 146 4.71 3.08 15.16
N LYS A 147 5.02 1.97 15.83
CA LYS A 147 6.32 1.74 16.49
C LYS A 147 7.49 1.74 15.51
N THR A 148 7.29 1.15 14.33
CA THR A 148 8.29 1.17 13.26
C THR A 148 8.59 2.60 12.80
N LEU A 149 7.54 3.40 12.56
CA LEU A 149 7.70 4.81 12.17
C LEU A 149 8.30 5.67 13.27
N GLU A 150 8.00 5.41 14.55
CA GLU A 150 8.67 6.04 15.69
C GLU A 150 10.17 5.77 15.68
N SER A 151 10.55 4.52 15.43
CA SER A 151 11.96 4.13 15.33
C SER A 151 12.65 4.81 14.14
N PHE A 152 11.95 4.95 13.01
CA PHE A 152 12.46 5.65 11.82
C PHE A 152 12.60 7.15 12.05
N GLU A 153 11.65 7.77 12.77
CA GLU A 153 11.73 9.18 13.15
C GLU A 153 12.92 9.44 14.07
N LEU A 154 13.16 8.56 15.05
CA LEU A 154 14.37 8.60 15.90
C LEU A 154 15.66 8.45 15.10
N LEU A 155 15.63 7.66 14.02
CA LEU A 155 16.74 7.50 13.10
C LEU A 155 16.96 8.73 12.20
N GLY A 156 16.05 9.71 12.20
CA GLY A 156 16.15 10.94 11.42
C GLY A 156 15.23 11.02 10.21
N MET A 157 14.29 10.09 10.05
CA MET A 157 13.28 10.19 8.99
C MET A 157 12.23 11.26 9.30
N ASP A 158 11.77 11.96 8.27
CA ASP A 158 10.67 12.92 8.34
C ASP A 158 9.33 12.20 8.07
N VAL A 159 8.84 11.44 9.05
CA VAL A 159 7.67 10.55 8.91
C VAL A 159 6.53 10.85 9.89
N GLY A 160 6.62 11.95 10.65
CA GLY A 160 5.60 12.33 11.63
C GLY A 160 4.18 12.43 11.05
N PHE A 161 4.05 12.90 9.80
CA PHE A 161 2.75 12.99 9.12
C PHE A 161 2.10 11.63 8.84
N ILE A 162 2.91 10.58 8.67
CA ILE A 162 2.40 9.21 8.48
C ILE A 162 1.91 8.69 9.84
N ARG A 163 2.62 9.03 10.93
CA ARG A 163 2.23 8.67 12.31
C ARG A 163 0.93 9.36 12.73
N GLU A 164 0.78 10.65 12.48
CA GLU A 164 -0.45 11.40 12.75
C GLU A 164 -1.66 10.74 12.08
N ARG A 165 -1.50 10.31 10.82
CA ARG A 165 -2.55 9.58 10.10
C ARG A 165 -2.87 8.22 10.71
N LEU A 166 -1.88 7.50 11.25
CA LEU A 166 -2.12 6.26 12.00
C LEU A 166 -2.86 6.51 13.31
N ASP A 167 -2.54 7.60 14.00
CA ASP A 167 -3.21 7.99 15.24
C ASP A 167 -4.69 8.29 15.00
N GLU A 168 -5.01 8.99 13.92
CA GLU A 168 -6.41 9.20 13.49
C GLU A 168 -7.13 7.87 13.20
N LEU A 169 -6.47 6.94 12.49
CA LEU A 169 -7.05 5.64 12.18
C LEU A 169 -7.30 4.79 13.43
N LEU A 170 -6.35 4.75 14.36
CA LEU A 170 -6.48 4.04 15.63
C LEU A 170 -7.59 4.65 16.49
N PHE A 171 -7.64 5.99 16.57
CA PHE A 171 -8.70 6.69 17.30
C PHE A 171 -10.10 6.37 16.76
N LEU A 172 -10.27 6.35 15.43
CA LEU A 172 -11.54 5.99 14.80
C LEU A 172 -11.92 4.52 15.05
N LEU A 173 -10.94 3.62 15.13
CA LEU A 173 -11.17 2.21 15.41
C LEU A 173 -11.59 1.99 16.87
N ASP A 174 -10.92 2.67 17.81
CA ASP A 174 -11.25 2.63 19.23
C ASP A 174 -12.64 3.22 19.48
N ALA A 175 -12.96 4.37 18.86
CA ALA A 175 -14.28 4.99 18.94
C ALA A 175 -15.38 4.04 18.43
N ARG A 176 -15.13 3.34 17.31
CA ARG A 176 -16.05 2.34 16.76
C ARG A 176 -16.22 1.09 17.63
N SER A 177 -15.22 0.77 18.45
CA SER A 177 -15.28 -0.37 19.38
C SER A 177 -15.99 -0.04 20.69
N SER A 178 -15.97 1.23 21.09
CA SER A 178 -16.64 1.72 22.30
C SER A 178 -18.10 2.12 22.06
N ASP A 179 -18.46 2.56 20.85
CA ASP A 179 -19.84 2.77 20.44
C ASP A 179 -20.42 1.48 19.85
N ASP A 180 -21.13 0.71 20.69
CA ASP A 180 -22.14 -0.28 20.27
C ASP A 180 -23.37 0.39 19.60
N HIS A 181 -23.26 1.69 19.31
CA HIS A 181 -24.25 2.49 18.65
C HIS A 181 -23.79 2.80 17.22
N PRO A 182 -24.56 2.37 16.20
CA PRO A 182 -24.35 2.83 14.83
C PRO A 182 -24.26 4.36 14.79
N PRO A 183 -23.54 4.94 13.81
CA PRO A 183 -23.39 6.39 13.68
C PRO A 183 -24.74 7.09 13.86
N GLU A 184 -24.77 8.18 14.61
CA GLU A 184 -26.00 8.94 14.91
C GLU A 184 -26.78 9.19 13.59
N GLY A 185 -27.99 8.64 13.49
CA GLY A 185 -28.83 8.67 12.27
C GLY A 185 -28.78 7.44 11.35
N TYR A 186 -27.89 6.46 11.56
CA TYR A 186 -27.80 5.25 10.73
C TYR A 186 -29.07 4.38 10.81
N GLU A 187 -29.60 4.15 12.01
CA GLU A 187 -30.84 3.37 12.18
C GLU A 187 -32.06 4.13 11.65
N GLU A 188 -32.03 5.48 11.68
CA GLU A 188 -33.06 6.32 11.07
C GLU A 188 -33.05 6.18 9.54
N VAL A 189 -31.89 6.33 8.91
CA VAL A 189 -31.73 6.14 7.44
C VAL A 189 -32.13 4.73 7.01
N LYS A 190 -31.80 3.71 7.80
CA LYS A 190 -32.17 2.32 7.53
C LYS A 190 -33.68 2.11 7.63
N LEU A 191 -34.33 2.71 8.63
CA LEU A 191 -35.78 2.68 8.78
C LEU A 191 -36.49 3.44 7.64
N GLU A 192 -35.97 4.60 7.25
CA GLU A 192 -36.46 5.37 6.10
C GLU A 192 -36.35 4.58 4.79
N ARG A 193 -35.22 3.89 4.57
CA ARG A 193 -35.03 2.99 3.43
C ARG A 193 -36.06 1.87 3.41
N ALA A 194 -36.32 1.24 4.56
CA ALA A 194 -37.31 0.17 4.66
C ALA A 194 -38.73 0.68 4.33
N ARG A 195 -39.12 1.84 4.86
CA ARG A 195 -40.40 2.49 4.55
C ARG A 195 -40.51 2.87 3.06
N ALA A 196 -39.43 3.38 2.47
CA ALA A 196 -39.39 3.71 1.05
C ALA A 196 -39.56 2.45 0.19
N ALA A 197 -38.89 1.36 0.53
CA ALA A 197 -39.01 0.08 -0.17
C ALA A 197 -40.43 -0.52 -0.07
N GLU A 198 -41.12 -0.36 1.05
CA GLU A 198 -42.53 -0.74 1.20
C GLU A 198 -43.45 0.09 0.31
N LYS A 199 -43.26 1.41 0.26
CA LYS A 199 -44.03 2.29 -0.64
C LYS A 199 -43.83 1.92 -2.10
N VAL A 200 -42.59 1.60 -2.50
CA VAL A 200 -42.29 1.12 -3.87
C VAL A 200 -43.05 -0.16 -4.16
N ARG A 201 -42.96 -1.18 -3.31
CA ARG A 201 -43.71 -2.44 -3.48
C ARG A 201 -45.23 -2.22 -3.55
N ALA A 202 -45.77 -1.33 -2.72
CA ALA A 202 -47.20 -1.01 -2.74
C ALA A 202 -47.63 -0.34 -4.06
N LEU A 203 -46.79 0.56 -4.61
CA LEU A 203 -47.03 1.18 -5.90
C LEU A 203 -46.92 0.18 -7.06
N GLU A 204 -45.92 -0.71 -7.02
CA GLU A 204 -45.75 -1.78 -8.01
C GLU A 204 -46.96 -2.72 -8.04
N SER A 205 -47.49 -3.12 -6.88
CA SER A 205 -48.69 -3.95 -6.78
C SER A 205 -49.94 -3.26 -7.36
N LYS A 206 -50.13 -1.96 -7.07
CA LYS A 206 -51.23 -1.17 -7.67
C LYS A 206 -51.08 -1.07 -9.19
N MET A 207 -49.86 -0.87 -9.69
CA MET A 207 -49.60 -0.80 -11.12
C MET A 207 -49.88 -2.13 -11.82
N ALA A 208 -49.54 -3.26 -11.19
CA ALA A 208 -49.87 -4.58 -11.71
C ALA A 208 -51.40 -4.78 -11.83
N SER A 209 -52.15 -4.46 -10.77
CA SER A 209 -53.62 -4.55 -10.78
C SER A 209 -54.26 -3.67 -11.86
N LEU A 210 -53.78 -2.44 -12.06
CA LEU A 210 -54.27 -1.57 -13.13
C LEU A 210 -53.97 -2.11 -14.53
N LYS A 211 -52.80 -2.74 -14.72
CA LYS A 211 -52.45 -3.39 -15.99
C LYS A 211 -53.36 -4.58 -16.30
N ASP A 212 -53.72 -5.35 -15.29
CA ASP A 212 -54.62 -6.49 -15.47
C ASP A 212 -56.03 -6.01 -15.79
N ALA A 213 -56.56 -5.03 -15.06
CA ALA A 213 -57.86 -4.42 -15.37
C ALA A 213 -57.91 -3.82 -16.78
N LEU A 214 -56.81 -3.23 -17.27
CA LEU A 214 -56.72 -2.72 -18.64
C LEU A 214 -56.87 -3.84 -19.68
N LYS A 215 -56.18 -4.98 -19.47
CA LYS A 215 -56.28 -6.15 -20.35
C LYS A 215 -57.67 -6.75 -20.35
N ASP A 216 -58.31 -6.82 -19.19
CA ASP A 216 -59.68 -7.33 -19.06
C ASP A 216 -60.66 -6.46 -19.87
N MET A 217 -60.56 -5.13 -19.73
CA MET A 217 -61.38 -4.21 -20.53
C MET A 217 -61.11 -4.33 -22.03
N GLU A 218 -59.85 -4.52 -22.45
CA GLU A 218 -59.49 -4.73 -23.85
C GLU A 218 -60.12 -6.01 -24.41
N MET A 219 -60.12 -7.10 -23.63
CA MET A 219 -60.78 -8.35 -23.98
C MET A 219 -62.31 -8.19 -24.11
N GLU A 220 -62.94 -7.51 -23.16
CA GLU A 220 -64.39 -7.22 -23.19
C GLU A 220 -64.77 -6.37 -24.41
N MET A 221 -63.96 -5.35 -24.75
CA MET A 221 -64.19 -4.52 -25.93
C MET A 221 -64.14 -5.33 -27.23
N GLU A 222 -63.18 -6.24 -27.37
CA GLU A 222 -63.09 -7.11 -28.56
C GLU A 222 -64.27 -8.10 -28.64
N GLU A 223 -64.70 -8.67 -27.50
CA GLU A 223 -65.88 -9.55 -27.48
C GLU A 223 -67.16 -8.81 -27.90
N ILE A 224 -67.36 -7.59 -27.39
CA ILE A 224 -68.50 -6.74 -27.76
C ILE A 224 -68.45 -6.38 -29.25
N ALA A 225 -67.27 -6.02 -29.76
CA ALA A 225 -67.07 -5.70 -31.16
C ALA A 225 -67.40 -6.89 -32.06
N GLU A 226 -66.96 -8.10 -31.70
CA GLU A 226 -67.21 -9.31 -32.47
C GLU A 226 -68.68 -9.71 -32.47
N LYS A 227 -69.36 -9.68 -31.31
CA LYS A 227 -70.81 -9.91 -31.23
C LYS A 227 -71.58 -8.92 -32.11
N ARG A 228 -71.19 -7.64 -32.12
CA ARG A 228 -71.80 -6.61 -32.97
C ARG A 228 -71.61 -6.91 -34.46
N ARG A 229 -70.39 -7.31 -34.88
CA ARG A 229 -70.11 -7.71 -36.27
C ARG A 229 -70.96 -8.92 -36.68
N GLY A 230 -71.01 -9.95 -35.85
CA GLY A 230 -71.81 -11.15 -36.12
C GLY A 230 -73.30 -10.84 -36.26
N HIS A 231 -73.86 -10.02 -35.36
CA HIS A 231 -75.25 -9.60 -35.45
C HIS A 231 -75.53 -8.77 -36.73
N ALA A 232 -74.63 -7.85 -37.10
CA ALA A 232 -74.77 -7.06 -38.33
C ALA A 232 -74.74 -7.93 -39.59
N LEU A 233 -73.87 -8.95 -39.64
CA LEU A 233 -73.82 -9.91 -40.75
C LEU A 233 -75.12 -10.72 -40.88
N LEU A 234 -75.67 -11.19 -39.77
CA LEU A 234 -76.95 -11.92 -39.75
C LEU A 234 -78.10 -11.05 -40.25
N GLN A 235 -78.17 -9.78 -39.84
CA GLN A 235 -79.19 -8.85 -40.34
C GLN A 235 -79.07 -8.61 -41.84
N LEU A 236 -77.85 -8.43 -42.35
CA LEU A 236 -77.60 -8.24 -43.78
C LEU A 236 -78.05 -9.46 -44.59
N ALA A 237 -77.74 -10.68 -44.12
CA ALA A 237 -78.11 -11.92 -44.78
C ALA A 237 -79.62 -12.18 -44.80
N ALA A 238 -80.36 -11.68 -43.81
CA ALA A 238 -81.81 -11.83 -43.70
C ALA A 238 -82.62 -10.74 -44.43
N ALA A 239 -81.96 -9.72 -44.99
CA ALA A 239 -82.62 -8.66 -45.73
C ALA A 239 -83.16 -9.16 -47.09
N PRO A 240 -84.28 -8.63 -47.61
CA PRO A 240 -84.77 -8.94 -48.96
C PRO A 240 -83.77 -8.50 -50.03
N TRP A 241 -83.63 -9.29 -51.10
CA TRP A 241 -82.77 -9.00 -52.25
C TRP A 241 -83.34 -7.91 -53.17
#